data_AF-A0A936MSM0-F1
#
_entry.id   AF-A0A936MSM0-F1
#
_cell.length_a   1.000
_cell.length_b   1.000
_cell.length_c   1.000
_cell.angle_alpha   90.00
_cell.angle_beta   90.00
_cell.angle_gamma   90.00
#
_symmetry.space_group_name_H-M   'P 1'
#
loop_
_entity.id
_entity.type
_entity.pdbx_description
1 polymer ?
#
loop_
_entity_poly.entity_id
_entity_poly.type
_entity_poly.pdbx_seq_one_letter_code
_entity_poly.pdbx_strand_id
1 'polypeptide(L)' 'MDTQEVIDMIERRGELRGELRGELNGRRRTVLHQLRRKFGDLPQNAIARVGAADADALELLEEKLLFASSLEDVFTP' A
#
# COMPACT_ATOMS: atom_id res chain seq x y z
N MET A 1 -37.05 -0.39 3.99
CA MET A 1 -35.90 0.50 3.75
C MET A 1 -36.38 1.55 2.78
N ASP A 2 -36.37 2.82 3.17
CA ASP A 2 -36.77 3.92 2.29
C ASP A 2 -35.62 4.27 1.32
N THR A 3 -35.96 4.93 0.22
CA THR A 3 -35.03 5.34 -0.84
C THR A 3 -33.89 6.19 -0.29
N GLN A 4 -34.16 7.06 0.69
CA GLN A 4 -33.12 7.86 1.35
C GLN A 4 -32.11 6.99 2.09
N GLU A 5 -32.56 5.97 2.83
CA GLU A 5 -31.68 5.07 3.57
C GLU A 5 -30.74 4.26 2.64
N VAL A 6 -31.22 3.90 1.44
CA VAL A 6 -30.42 3.19 0.43
C VAL A 6 -29.35 4.10 -0.16
N ILE A 7 -29.69 5.36 -0.44
CA ILE A 7 -28.74 6.37 -0.95
C ILE A 7 -27.62 6.59 0.07
N ASP A 8 -27.97 6.86 1.33
CA ASP A 8 -27.01 7.10 2.40
C ASP A 8 -26.06 5.90 2.59
N MET A 9 -26.58 4.67 2.48
CA MET A 9 -25.77 3.46 2.56
C MET A 9 -24.77 3.36 1.40
N ILE A 10 -25.18 3.70 0.17
CA ILE A 10 -24.30 3.65 -0.99
C ILE A 10 -23.19 4.70 -0.87
N GLU A 11 -23.52 5.92 -0.45
CA GLU A 11 -22.55 7.00 -0.24
C GLU A 11 -21.50 6.61 0.80
N ARG A 12 -21.93 6.16 1.99
CA ARG A 12 -21.00 5.71 3.05
C ARG A 12 -20.09 4.57 2.58
N ARG A 13 -20.63 3.62 1.82
CA ARG A 13 -19.81 2.52 1.25
C ARG A 13 -18.82 3.03 0.21
N GLY A 14 -19.19 4.05 -0.56
CA GLY A 14 -18.33 4.72 -1.52
C GLY A 14 -17.17 5.44 -0.84
N GLU A 15 -17.48 6.23 0.19
CA GLU A 15 -16.49 6.95 1.01
C GLU A 15 -15.51 5.98 1.65
N LEU A 16 -15.99 4.96 2.37
CA LEU A 16 -15.14 3.97 3.03
C LEU A 16 -14.21 3.25 2.03
N ARG A 17 -14.72 2.89 0.86
CA ARG A 17 -13.90 2.28 -0.20
C ARG A 17 -12.85 3.25 -0.74
N GLY A 18 -13.21 4.53 -0.87
CA GLY A 18 -12.30 5.59 -1.30
C GLY A 18 -11.17 5.80 -0.31
N GLU A 19 -11.50 5.90 0.98
CA GLU A 19 -10.54 6.06 2.08
C GLU A 19 -9.57 4.88 2.14
N LEU A 20 -10.07 3.63 2.17
CA LEU A 20 -9.24 2.43 2.20
C LEU A 20 -8.29 2.35 1.00
N ARG A 21 -8.79 2.68 -0.20
CA ARG A 21 -7.95 2.71 -1.42
C ARG A 21 -6.91 3.83 -1.36
N GLY A 22 -7.29 5.00 -0.86
CA GLY A 22 -6.42 6.16 -0.69
C GLY A 22 -5.28 5.86 0.27
N GLU A 23 -5.59 5.25 1.41
CA GLU A 23 -4.62 4.82 2.42
C GLU A 23 -3.63 3.81 1.84
N LEU A 24 -4.11 2.74 1.20
CA LEU A 24 -3.25 1.73 0.56
C LEU A 24 -2.32 2.35 -0.49
N ASN A 25 -2.85 3.22 -1.35
CA ASN A 25 -2.03 3.90 -2.36
C ASN A 25 -1.00 4.86 -1.72
N GLY A 26 -1.38 5.51 -0.62
CA GLY A 26 -0.48 6.33 0.19
C GLY A 26 0.69 5.51 0.72
N ARG A 27 0.40 4.38 1.38
CA ARG A 27 1.40 3.45 1.92
C ARG A 27 2.34 2.91 0.85
N ARG A 28 1.82 2.42 -0.28
CA ARG A 28 2.63 1.98 -1.44
C ARG A 28 3.61 3.03 -1.91
N ARG A 29 3.15 4.29 -2.04
CA ARG A 29 4.00 5.42 -2.44
C ARG A 29 5.08 5.72 -1.40
N THR A 30 4.75 5.64 -0.12
CA THR A 30 5.71 5.81 0.98
C THR A 30 6.78 4.73 0.95
N VAL A 31 6.40 3.46 0.86
CA VAL A 31 7.36 2.34 0.77
C VAL A 31 8.26 2.49 -0.45
N LEU A 32 7.71 2.79 -1.64
CA LEU A 32 8.51 3.04 -2.84
C LEU A 32 9.45 4.24 -2.68
N HIS A 33 9.04 5.30 -1.99
CA HIS A 33 9.90 6.44 -1.71
C HIS A 33 11.05 6.05 -0.79
N GLN A 34 10.78 5.35 0.32
CA GLN A 34 11.78 4.90 1.28
C GLN A 34 12.77 3.91 0.64
N LEU A 35 12.28 2.96 -0.14
CA LEU A 35 13.11 2.04 -0.93
C LEU A 35 14.06 2.79 -1.86
N ARG A 36 13.54 3.78 -2.62
CA ARG A 36 14.39 4.62 -3.49
C ARG A 36 15.44 5.40 -2.71
N ARG A 37 15.05 5.94 -1.55
CA ARG A 37 15.97 6.68 -0.67
C ARG A 37 17.08 5.82 -0.10
N LYS A 38 16.79 4.54 0.18
CA LYS A 38 17.75 3.61 0.80
C LYS A 38 18.63 2.90 -0.23
N PHE A 39 18.07 2.51 -1.37
CA PHE A 39 18.73 1.62 -2.33
C PHE A 39 18.95 2.25 -3.72
N GLY A 40 18.46 3.46 -3.98
CA GLY A 40 18.58 4.13 -5.27
C GLY A 40 17.50 3.70 -6.27
N ASP A 41 17.86 3.60 -7.55
CA ASP A 41 16.90 3.20 -8.59
C ASP A 41 16.37 1.79 -8.34
N LEU A 42 15.04 1.65 -8.38
CA LEU A 42 14.39 0.38 -8.11
C LEU A 42 14.16 -0.40 -9.40
N PRO A 43 14.46 -1.70 -9.43
CA PRO A 43 14.11 -2.55 -10.55
C PRO A 43 12.58 -2.67 -10.69
N GLN A 44 12.10 -2.88 -11.92
CA GLN A 44 10.67 -2.88 -12.24
C GLN A 44 9.87 -3.92 -11.45
N ASN A 45 10.48 -5.06 -11.12
CA ASN A 45 9.86 -6.12 -10.30
C ASN A 45 9.59 -5.65 -8.86
N ALA A 46 10.50 -4.88 -8.24
CA ALA A 46 10.29 -4.31 -6.91
C ALA A 46 9.12 -3.31 -6.92
N ILE A 47 9.05 -2.46 -7.96
CA ILE A 47 7.95 -1.51 -8.13
C ILE A 47 6.61 -2.25 -8.28
N ALA A 48 6.57 -3.29 -9.12
CA ALA A 48 5.37 -4.10 -9.33
C ALA A 48 4.93 -4.82 -8.05
N ARG A 49 5.86 -5.38 -7.29
CA ARG A 49 5.58 -6.06 -6.00
C ARG A 49 4.92 -5.11 -5.00
N VAL A 50 5.50 -3.93 -4.76
CA VAL A 50 4.90 -2.94 -3.85
C VAL A 50 3.57 -2.44 -4.39
N GLY A 51 3.45 -2.23 -5.71
CA GLY A 51 2.20 -1.82 -6.36
C GLY A 51 1.05 -2.81 -6.16
N ALA A 52 1.35 -4.11 -6.10
CA ALA A 52 0.39 -5.18 -5.91
C ALA A 52 0.15 -5.55 -4.42
N ALA A 53 1.01 -5.11 -3.51
CA ALA A 53 0.93 -5.43 -2.08
C ALA A 53 -0.37 -4.90 -1.45
N ASP A 54 -1.03 -5.72 -0.64
CA ASP A 54 -2.16 -5.35 0.20
C ASP A 54 -1.69 -4.77 1.54
N ALA A 55 -2.62 -4.54 2.48
CA ALA A 55 -2.33 -3.89 3.75
C ALA A 55 -1.28 -4.65 4.58
N ASP A 56 -1.46 -5.97 4.68
CA ASP A 56 -0.62 -6.84 5.51
C ASP A 56 0.77 -6.99 4.89
N ALA A 57 0.85 -7.16 3.56
CA ALA A 57 2.11 -7.20 2.86
C ALA A 57 2.86 -5.85 2.97
N LEU A 58 2.15 -4.71 2.92
CA LEU A 58 2.77 -3.39 3.10
C LEU A 58 3.30 -3.20 4.52
N GLU A 59 2.61 -3.70 5.53
CA GLU A 59 3.06 -3.61 6.93
C GLU A 59 4.37 -4.39 7.12
N LEU A 60 4.43 -5.62 6.60
CA LEU A 60 5.65 -6.43 6.65
C LEU A 60 6.81 -5.75 5.89
N LEU A 61 6.53 -5.15 4.73
CA LEU A 61 7.54 -4.42 3.96
C LEU A 61 8.05 -3.19 4.72
N GLU A 62 7.16 -2.43 5.38
CA GLU A 62 7.50 -1.28 6.21
C GLU A 62 8.43 -1.68 7.36
N GLU A 63 8.15 -2.80 8.05
CA GLU A 63 9.01 -3.33 9.11
C GLU A 63 10.36 -3.83 8.59
N LYS A 64 10.37 -4.69 7.56
CA LYS A 64 11.59 -5.26 6.97
C LYS A 64 12.51 -4.15 6.45
N LEU A 65 11.94 -3.09 5.88
CA LEU A 65 12.70 -1.98 5.30
C LEU A 65 13.56 -1.23 6.33
N LEU A 66 13.15 -1.19 7.60
CA LEU A 66 13.91 -0.53 8.67
C LEU A 66 15.31 -1.12 8.80
N PHE A 67 15.43 -2.45 8.67
CA PHE A 67 16.67 -3.19 8.97
C PHE A 67 17.35 -3.81 7.74
N ALA A 68 16.64 -3.91 6.61
CA ALA A 68 17.16 -4.51 5.39
C ALA A 68 18.45 -3.84 4.89
N SER A 69 19.43 -4.62 4.42
CA SER A 69 20.65 -4.11 3.80
C SER A 69 20.62 -4.23 2.27
N SER A 70 19.66 -4.96 1.73
CA SER A 70 19.42 -5.13 0.30
C SER A 70 17.92 -5.16 -0.04
N LEU A 71 17.57 -5.07 -1.33
CA LEU A 71 16.20 -5.30 -1.79
C LEU A 71 15.76 -6.76 -1.56
N GLU A 72 16.68 -7.72 -1.65
CA GLU A 72 16.38 -9.13 -1.39
C GLU A 72 15.97 -9.34 0.07
N ASP A 73 16.62 -8.68 1.03
CA ASP A 73 16.23 -8.75 2.44
C ASP A 73 14.79 -8.26 2.66
N VAL A 74 14.39 -7.19 1.95
CA VAL A 74 13.03 -6.64 2.04
C VAL A 74 12.00 -7.61 1.49
N PHE A 75 12.31 -8.25 0.37
CA PHE A 75 11.35 -9.08 -0.38
C PHE A 75 11.50 -10.58 -0.18
N THR A 76 12.34 -10.99 0.77
CA THR A 76 12.39 -12.37 1.26
C THR A 76 11.01 -12.71 1.84
N PRO A 77 10.50 -13.95 1.67
CA PRO A 77 9.24 -14.39 2.26
C PRO A 77 9.10 -14.02 3.75
#